data_AF-W4LDI2-F1
#
_entry.id   AF-W4LDI2-F1
#
_cell.length_a   1.000
_cell.length_b   1.000
_cell.length_c   1.000
_cell.angle_alpha   90.00
_cell.angle_beta   90.00
_cell.angle_gamma   90.00
#
_symmetry.space_group_name_H-M   'P 1'
#
loop_
_entity.id
_entity.type
_entity.pdbx_description
1 polymer ?
#
loop_
_entity_poly.entity_id
_entity_poly.type
_entity_poly.pdbx_seq_one_letter_code
_entity_poly.pdbx_strand_id
1 'polypeptide(L)'
;MPQQAVQQDRIRPSTEGMQTSLEPLRQSQDRQHIETQLQEGEAVYVEGAGVIIVHPFLEELFRSLGLLQERAFYDQAAQYQAVHLLSYLTFGNDEIPEYDLLLPKLLCGLPWAEPLPPSGTLSTESCNACEELLSAVLNHWSALKSNSSAWLRQQFFLRQGKIERVDEHWKLSVERRPQDVLLDKLPWGVGLIHLPWMPGLLHVSY
;
A
#
# COMPACT_ATOMS: atom_id res chain seq x y z
N MET A 1 38.85 -49.78 -54.62
CA MET A 1 38.34 -51.17 -54.49
C MET A 1 38.95 -51.78 -53.23
N PRO A 2 38.22 -52.52 -52.37
CA PRO A 2 37.06 -52.24 -51.49
C PRO A 2 37.48 -52.13 -49.98
N GLN A 3 36.73 -51.47 -49.07
CA GLN A 3 35.78 -51.99 -48.03
C GLN A 3 36.34 -53.13 -47.13
N GLN A 4 36.24 -53.19 -45.79
CA GLN A 4 35.12 -52.95 -44.84
C GLN A 4 35.69 -52.65 -43.41
N ALA A 5 35.18 -51.65 -42.67
CA ALA A 5 34.14 -51.68 -41.63
C ALA A 5 34.53 -52.30 -40.26
N VAL A 6 34.62 -51.46 -39.21
CA VAL A 6 34.14 -51.72 -37.83
C VAL A 6 33.73 -50.38 -37.19
N GLN A 7 32.67 -50.46 -36.41
CA GLN A 7 31.76 -49.45 -35.89
C GLN A 7 32.02 -49.18 -34.39
N GLN A 8 31.85 -47.94 -33.90
CA GLN A 8 30.98 -47.63 -32.74
C GLN A 8 30.99 -46.15 -32.29
N ASP A 9 29.76 -45.68 -32.05
CA ASP A 9 29.27 -44.76 -31.01
C ASP A 9 29.76 -43.30 -30.90
N ARG A 10 28.89 -42.34 -31.29
CA ARG A 10 28.02 -41.61 -30.34
C ARG A 10 27.17 -40.53 -31.03
N ILE A 11 25.88 -40.64 -30.73
CA ILE A 11 24.72 -39.73 -30.85
C ILE A 11 25.02 -38.23 -30.68
N ARG A 12 24.44 -37.39 -31.57
CA ARG A 12 23.67 -36.15 -31.22
C ARG A 12 22.57 -35.89 -32.27
N PRO A 13 21.31 -35.64 -31.89
CA PRO A 13 20.24 -35.33 -32.83
C PRO A 13 20.17 -33.83 -33.16
N SER A 14 19.55 -33.59 -34.32
CA SER A 14 19.27 -32.34 -35.01
C SER A 14 18.45 -31.33 -34.20
N THR A 15 18.71 -30.04 -34.42
CA THR A 15 17.83 -28.95 -33.99
C THR A 15 17.40 -28.14 -35.21
N GLU A 16 16.21 -28.45 -35.74
CA GLU A 16 15.45 -27.58 -36.63
C GLU A 16 14.31 -26.92 -35.84
N GLY A 17 14.10 -25.63 -36.10
CA GLY A 17 12.79 -24.95 -36.02
C GLY A 17 12.24 -24.61 -34.63
N MET A 18 12.27 -23.32 -34.28
CA MET A 18 11.04 -22.54 -34.03
C MET A 18 11.37 -21.08 -33.76
N GLN A 19 11.08 -20.25 -34.76
CA GLN A 19 10.75 -18.84 -34.54
C GLN A 19 9.41 -18.83 -33.79
N THR A 20 9.40 -18.27 -32.58
CA THR A 20 8.15 -17.91 -31.91
C THR A 20 8.26 -16.48 -31.43
N SER A 21 7.44 -15.64 -32.07
CA SER A 21 7.17 -14.26 -31.73
C SER A 21 6.97 -14.08 -30.22
N LEU A 22 7.79 -13.21 -29.62
CA LEU A 22 7.55 -12.68 -28.28
C LEU A 22 6.65 -11.45 -28.44
N GLU A 23 5.34 -11.67 -28.51
CA GLU A 23 4.35 -10.63 -28.20
C GLU A 23 3.90 -10.76 -26.73
N PRO A 24 3.62 -9.64 -26.04
CA PRO A 24 3.52 -9.61 -24.58
C PRO A 24 2.15 -10.09 -24.09
N LEU A 25 2.05 -11.36 -23.70
CA LEU A 25 0.86 -11.97 -23.09
C LEU A 25 0.70 -11.71 -21.58
N ARG A 26 1.32 -10.67 -21.01
CA ARG A 26 1.28 -10.43 -19.55
C ARG A 26 0.40 -9.27 -19.09
N GLN A 27 -0.05 -8.38 -19.97
CA GLN A 27 -0.76 -7.16 -19.51
C GLN A 27 -2.28 -7.28 -19.41
N SER A 28 -2.89 -8.30 -20.02
CA SER A 28 -4.36 -8.40 -20.09
C SER A 28 -5.00 -9.33 -19.04
N GLN A 29 -4.24 -10.23 -18.41
CA GLN A 29 -4.81 -11.17 -17.43
C GLN A 29 -4.66 -10.73 -15.97
N ASP A 30 -3.63 -9.94 -15.62
CA ASP A 30 -3.49 -9.39 -14.26
C ASP A 30 -4.55 -8.31 -13.94
N ARG A 31 -5.13 -7.68 -14.96
CA ARG A 31 -6.15 -6.63 -14.79
C ARG A 31 -7.54 -7.16 -14.44
N GLN A 32 -7.80 -8.46 -14.61
CA GLN A 32 -9.14 -9.06 -14.49
C GLN A 32 -9.31 -9.99 -13.28
N HIS A 33 -8.37 -9.98 -12.31
CA HIS A 33 -8.45 -10.86 -11.14
C HIS A 33 -8.13 -10.15 -9.80
N ILE A 34 -8.47 -8.86 -9.69
CA ILE A 34 -8.26 -8.01 -8.49
C ILE A 34 -9.61 -7.68 -7.78
N GLU A 35 -10.71 -8.28 -8.23
CA GLU A 35 -12.06 -7.97 -7.78
C GLU A 35 -12.48 -8.79 -6.54
N THR A 36 -12.04 -8.34 -5.36
CA THR A 36 -12.91 -8.36 -4.18
C THR A 36 -12.90 -6.98 -3.56
N GLN A 37 -13.31 -6.03 -4.40
CA GLN A 37 -13.50 -4.63 -4.10
C GLN A 37 -15.01 -4.42 -4.06
N LEU A 38 -15.47 -3.61 -3.10
CA LEU A 38 -16.87 -3.20 -2.97
C LEU A 38 -17.51 -2.98 -4.33
N GLN A 39 -18.69 -3.56 -4.52
CA GLN A 39 -19.51 -3.20 -5.66
C GLN A 39 -19.89 -1.72 -5.58
N GLU A 40 -20.21 -1.13 -6.72
CA GLU A 40 -20.65 0.25 -6.78
C GLU A 40 -21.88 0.47 -5.87
N GLY A 41 -21.78 1.45 -4.97
CA GLY A 41 -22.80 1.71 -3.95
C GLY A 41 -22.64 0.92 -2.64
N GLU A 42 -21.71 -0.02 -2.55
CA GLU A 42 -21.34 -0.64 -1.28
C GLU A 42 -20.38 0.25 -0.49
N ALA A 43 -20.44 0.10 0.84
CA ALA A 43 -19.61 0.86 1.76
C ALA A 43 -19.10 -0.04 2.89
N VAL A 44 -17.88 0.22 3.35
CA VAL A 44 -17.36 -0.33 4.60
C VAL A 44 -17.00 0.77 5.57
N TYR A 45 -17.12 0.46 6.85
CA TYR A 45 -16.66 1.32 7.92
C TYR A 45 -15.28 0.88 8.36
N VAL A 46 -14.42 1.86 8.63
CA VAL A 46 -13.04 1.65 9.06
C VAL A 46 -12.72 2.52 10.25
N GLU A 47 -11.87 2.01 11.14
CA GLU A 47 -11.23 2.80 12.18
C GLU A 47 -9.97 3.47 11.63
N GLY A 48 -9.49 4.51 12.33
CA GLY A 48 -8.20 5.09 12.01
C GLY A 48 -8.16 5.91 10.71
N ALA A 49 -9.32 6.34 10.21
CA ALA A 49 -9.46 6.94 8.89
C ALA A 49 -8.61 8.19 8.66
N GLY A 50 -8.26 8.90 9.72
CA GLY A 50 -7.46 10.11 9.62
C GLY A 50 -5.96 9.89 9.46
N VAL A 51 -5.45 8.65 9.52
CA VAL A 51 -4.05 8.34 9.16
C VAL A 51 -3.70 8.87 7.77
N ILE A 52 -4.71 9.04 6.93
CA ILE A 52 -4.61 9.59 5.59
C ILE A 52 -3.87 10.94 5.52
N ILE A 53 -3.82 11.71 6.61
CA ILE A 53 -3.07 12.97 6.70
C ILE A 53 -1.57 12.77 6.40
N VAL A 54 -1.02 11.59 6.68
CA VAL A 54 0.42 11.30 6.48
C VAL A 54 0.79 10.94 5.05
N HIS A 55 -0.17 10.90 4.12
CA HIS A 55 0.04 10.44 2.74
C HIS A 55 1.26 11.02 2.01
N PRO A 56 1.64 12.31 2.17
CA PRO A 56 2.80 12.87 1.45
C PRO A 56 4.14 12.26 1.88
N PHE A 57 4.19 11.64 3.07
CA PHE A 57 5.41 11.12 3.67
C PHE A 57 5.58 9.61 3.44
N LEU A 58 4.56 8.93 2.91
CA LEU A 58 4.55 7.47 2.77
C LEU A 58 5.58 6.96 1.76
N GLU A 59 5.75 7.66 0.63
CA GLU A 59 6.75 7.28 -0.38
C GLU A 59 8.16 7.29 0.21
N GLU A 60 8.50 8.29 1.02
CA GLU A 60 9.81 8.39 1.65
C GLU A 60 9.99 7.34 2.77
N LEU A 61 8.97 7.12 3.62
CA LEU A 61 9.01 6.08 4.64
C LEU A 61 9.27 4.70 4.04
N PHE A 62 8.52 4.34 2.99
CA PHE A 62 8.67 3.01 2.39
C PHE A 62 9.98 2.87 1.61
N ARG A 63 10.48 3.97 1.02
CA ARG A 63 11.79 4.00 0.37
C ARG A 63 12.92 3.83 1.37
N SER A 64 12.89 4.52 2.51
CA SER A 64 13.94 4.45 3.53
C SER A 64 14.04 3.07 4.17
N LEU A 65 12.92 2.35 4.25
CA LEU A 65 12.85 0.96 4.73
C LEU A 65 13.09 -0.09 3.64
N GLY A 66 13.42 0.31 2.42
CA GLY A 66 13.73 -0.61 1.32
C GLY A 66 12.53 -1.39 0.78
N LEU A 67 11.30 -0.92 1.02
CA LEU A 67 10.07 -1.60 0.58
C LEU A 67 9.73 -1.30 -0.89
N LEU A 68 10.30 -0.24 -1.46
CA LEU A 68 10.03 0.21 -2.82
C LEU A 68 11.23 -0.02 -3.74
N GLN A 69 10.94 -0.47 -4.96
CA GLN A 69 11.83 -0.36 -6.10
C GLN A 69 11.27 0.70 -7.06
N GLU A 70 12.02 1.77 -7.28
CA GLU A 70 11.56 2.97 -7.98
C GLU A 70 10.32 3.61 -7.32
N ARG A 71 9.12 3.30 -7.82
CA ARG A 71 7.82 3.80 -7.33
C ARG A 71 6.78 2.68 -7.13
N ALA A 72 7.21 1.43 -7.06
CA ALA A 72 6.36 0.28 -6.78
C ALA A 72 6.95 -0.56 -5.64
N PHE A 73 6.13 -1.38 -4.97
CA PHE A 73 6.64 -2.33 -3.98
C PHE A 73 7.58 -3.35 -4.62
N TYR A 74 8.69 -3.64 -3.95
CA TYR A 74 9.70 -4.58 -4.45
C TYR A 74 9.13 -5.99 -4.63
N ASP A 75 8.37 -6.45 -3.64
CA ASP A 75 7.64 -7.71 -3.67
C ASP A 75 6.37 -7.64 -2.79
N GLN A 76 5.63 -8.74 -2.77
CA GLN A 76 4.40 -8.85 -1.98
C GLN A 76 4.67 -8.73 -0.47
N ALA A 77 5.81 -9.24 0.01
CA ALA A 77 6.15 -9.19 1.43
C ALA A 77 6.40 -7.74 1.90
N ALA A 78 7.07 -6.94 1.07
CA ALA A 78 7.25 -5.51 1.29
C ALA A 78 5.92 -4.75 1.33
N GLN A 79 4.96 -5.12 0.47
CA GLN A 79 3.63 -4.55 0.46
C GLN A 79 2.84 -4.90 1.74
N TYR A 80 2.93 -6.14 2.22
CA TYR A 80 2.34 -6.54 3.50
C TYR A 80 2.98 -5.79 4.68
N GLN A 81 4.31 -5.64 4.67
CA GLN A 81 5.01 -4.85 5.69
C GLN A 81 4.53 -3.39 5.69
N ALA A 82 4.32 -2.79 4.51
CA ALA A 82 3.79 -1.43 4.41
C ALA A 82 2.38 -1.27 5.02
N VAL A 83 1.50 -2.28 4.88
CA VAL A 83 0.20 -2.31 5.56
C VAL A 83 0.36 -2.27 7.08
N HIS A 84 1.27 -3.09 7.61
CA HIS A 84 1.54 -3.15 9.05
C HIS A 84 2.15 -1.86 9.58
N LEU A 85 3.03 -1.20 8.83
CA LEU A 85 3.57 0.12 9.18
C LEU A 85 2.49 1.21 9.21
N LEU A 86 1.57 1.23 8.23
CA LEU A 86 0.43 2.15 8.24
C LEU A 86 -0.48 1.90 9.45
N SER A 87 -0.69 0.64 9.80
CA SER A 87 -1.42 0.28 11.01
C SER A 87 -0.74 0.81 12.27
N TYR A 88 0.58 0.64 12.39
CA TYR A 88 1.36 1.16 13.51
C TYR A 88 1.33 2.70 13.59
N LEU A 89 1.40 3.40 12.44
CA LEU A 89 1.22 4.85 12.39
C LEU A 89 -0.15 5.27 12.95
N THR A 90 -1.18 4.49 12.67
CA THR A 90 -2.56 4.73 13.08
C THR A 90 -2.78 4.48 14.58
N PHE A 91 -2.43 3.29 15.05
CA PHE A 91 -2.82 2.78 16.37
C PHE A 91 -1.69 2.81 17.41
N GLY A 92 -0.44 2.94 16.98
CA GLY A 92 0.73 2.99 17.85
C GLY A 92 1.13 1.65 18.48
N ASN A 93 0.59 0.54 17.96
CA ASN A 93 0.95 -0.82 18.37
C ASN A 93 0.93 -1.76 17.14
N ASP A 94 1.48 -2.96 17.31
CA ASP A 94 1.72 -3.96 16.27
C ASP A 94 0.68 -5.09 16.26
N GLU A 95 -0.22 -5.15 17.24
CA GLU A 95 -1.27 -6.18 17.35
C GLU A 95 -2.63 -5.65 16.91
N ILE A 96 -2.77 -5.42 15.59
CA ILE A 96 -4.01 -4.91 15.00
C ILE A 96 -4.72 -6.02 14.24
N PRO A 97 -6.01 -6.28 14.55
CA PRO A 97 -6.76 -7.31 13.85
C PRO A 97 -6.97 -6.92 12.39
N GLU A 98 -6.98 -7.93 11.51
CA GLU A 98 -7.02 -7.70 10.06
C GLU A 98 -8.25 -6.93 9.58
N TYR A 99 -9.38 -7.03 10.29
CA TYR A 99 -10.59 -6.27 9.95
C TYR A 99 -10.41 -4.75 10.12
N ASP A 100 -9.46 -4.29 10.93
CA ASP A 100 -9.11 -2.87 11.07
C ASP A 100 -8.10 -2.40 10.00
N LEU A 101 -7.61 -3.30 9.15
CA LEU A 101 -6.56 -3.02 8.16
C LEU A 101 -7.08 -2.70 6.76
N LEU A 102 -8.39 -2.53 6.58
CA LEU A 102 -9.00 -2.26 5.26
C LEU A 102 -8.46 -0.98 4.61
N LEU A 103 -8.34 0.11 5.37
CA LEU A 103 -7.78 1.37 4.86
C LEU A 103 -6.26 1.24 4.58
N PRO A 104 -5.43 0.71 5.49
CA PRO A 104 -4.04 0.35 5.17
C PRO A 104 -3.88 -0.48 3.90
N LYS A 105 -4.69 -1.54 3.72
CA LYS A 105 -4.68 -2.37 2.49
C LYS A 105 -4.98 -1.52 1.25
N LEU A 106 -6.01 -0.67 1.31
CA LEU A 106 -6.38 0.23 0.22
C LEU A 106 -5.22 1.18 -0.16
N LEU A 107 -4.57 1.80 0.83
CA LEU A 107 -3.46 2.73 0.61
C LEU A 107 -2.21 2.03 0.07
N CYS A 108 -1.99 0.77 0.41
CA CYS A 108 -0.92 -0.05 -0.16
C CYS A 108 -1.30 -0.69 -1.50
N GLY A 109 -2.52 -0.49 -2.02
CA GLY A 109 -2.96 -1.10 -3.28
C GLY A 109 -3.23 -2.60 -3.19
N LEU A 110 -3.52 -3.11 -1.99
CA LEU A 110 -3.88 -4.51 -1.76
C LEU A 110 -5.41 -4.73 -1.82
N PRO A 111 -5.88 -5.83 -2.43
CA PRO A 111 -7.27 -6.25 -2.32
C PRO A 111 -7.64 -6.51 -0.86
N TRP A 112 -8.89 -6.22 -0.47
CA TRP A 112 -9.33 -6.49 0.90
C TRP A 112 -9.40 -7.98 1.23
N ALA A 113 -9.72 -8.82 0.24
CA ALA A 113 -9.73 -10.27 0.36
C ALA A 113 -8.35 -10.91 0.37
N GLU A 114 -7.30 -10.16 0.06
CA GLU A 114 -5.93 -10.67 0.14
C GLU A 114 -5.59 -10.96 1.60
N PRO A 115 -5.35 -12.23 1.98
CA PRO A 115 -5.05 -12.58 3.36
C PRO A 115 -3.74 -11.93 3.77
N LEU A 116 -3.74 -11.22 4.90
CA LEU A 116 -2.52 -10.61 5.41
C LEU A 116 -1.82 -11.57 6.38
N PRO A 117 -0.58 -12.01 6.10
CA PRO A 117 0.19 -12.75 7.08
C PRO A 117 0.34 -11.91 8.36
N PRO A 118 0.30 -12.53 9.54
CA PRO A 118 0.59 -11.82 10.79
C PRO A 118 1.91 -11.06 10.66
N SER A 119 1.92 -9.78 11.06
CA SER A 119 3.10 -8.91 11.01
C SER A 119 4.29 -9.50 11.76
N GLY A 120 4.01 -10.28 12.81
CA GLY A 120 4.95 -10.46 13.90
C GLY A 120 5.22 -9.14 14.61
N THR A 121 6.25 -9.10 15.44
CA THR A 121 6.71 -7.86 16.07
C THR A 121 7.46 -7.00 15.06
N LEU A 122 7.06 -5.74 14.91
CA LEU A 122 7.78 -4.79 14.06
C LEU A 122 9.20 -4.55 14.61
N SER A 123 10.17 -4.41 13.70
CA SER A 123 11.55 -4.12 14.11
C SER A 123 11.64 -2.73 14.77
N THR A 124 12.59 -2.55 15.69
CA THR A 124 12.85 -1.24 16.31
C THR A 124 13.15 -0.16 15.26
N GLU A 125 13.87 -0.51 14.19
CA GLU A 125 14.12 0.37 13.06
C GLU A 125 12.82 0.84 12.38
N SER A 126 11.89 -0.09 12.12
CA SER A 126 10.59 0.21 11.54
C SER A 126 9.77 1.16 12.43
N CYS A 127 9.69 0.86 13.73
CA CYS A 127 8.96 1.69 14.69
C CYS A 127 9.57 3.10 14.79
N ASN A 128 10.90 3.21 14.79
CA ASN A 128 11.59 4.51 14.82
C ASN A 128 11.30 5.32 13.56
N ALA A 129 11.33 4.70 12.37
CA ALA A 129 11.00 5.36 11.12
C ALA A 129 9.55 5.89 11.10
N CYS A 130 8.61 5.14 11.68
CA CYS A 130 7.23 5.61 11.86
C CYS A 130 7.15 6.82 12.81
N GLU A 131 7.83 6.79 13.96
CA GLU A 131 7.82 7.92 14.89
C GLU A 131 8.53 9.17 14.32
N GLU A 132 9.58 8.98 13.51
CA GLU A 132 10.23 10.06 12.75
C GLU A 132 9.27 10.69 11.74
N LEU A 133 8.47 9.88 11.01
CA LEU A 133 7.43 10.39 10.14
C LEU A 133 6.39 11.22 10.91
N LEU A 134 5.94 10.75 12.08
CA LEU A 134 4.97 11.48 12.89
C LEU A 134 5.54 12.79 13.42
N SER A 135 6.82 12.79 13.81
CA SER A 135 7.55 14.00 14.16
C SER A 135 7.61 14.99 13.00
N ALA A 136 7.89 14.51 11.77
CA ALA A 136 7.89 15.35 10.58
C ALA A 136 6.51 15.99 10.33
N VAL A 137 5.42 15.20 10.43
CA VAL A 137 4.06 15.70 10.30
C VAL A 137 3.76 16.81 11.32
N LEU A 138 4.12 16.60 12.59
CA LEU A 138 3.94 17.59 13.66
C LEU A 138 4.75 18.87 13.41
N ASN A 139 6.00 18.73 12.95
CA ASN A 139 6.89 19.87 12.66
C ASN A 139 6.39 20.71 11.48
N HIS A 140 5.90 20.07 10.43
CA HIS A 140 5.37 20.78 9.27
C HIS A 140 3.97 21.37 9.56
N TRP A 141 3.15 20.72 10.39
CA TRP A 141 1.85 21.22 10.79
C TRP A 141 1.94 22.15 12.01
N SER A 142 2.61 23.29 11.81
CA SER A 142 2.90 24.28 12.87
C SER A 142 1.67 24.78 13.67
N ALA A 143 0.46 24.70 13.11
CA ALA A 143 -0.78 25.08 13.79
C ALA A 143 -1.19 24.15 14.94
N LEU A 144 -0.75 22.88 14.93
CA LEU A 144 -1.15 21.87 15.90
C LEU A 144 -0.59 22.13 17.31
N LYS A 145 0.51 22.89 17.42
CA LYS A 145 1.21 23.25 18.66
C LYS A 145 1.38 22.06 19.64
N SER A 146 1.66 20.88 19.10
CA SER A 146 1.89 19.64 19.85
C SER A 146 3.14 18.94 19.31
N ASN A 147 3.84 18.21 20.17
CA ASN A 147 4.99 17.37 19.84
C ASN A 147 4.75 15.90 20.17
N SER A 148 3.49 15.50 20.40
CA SER A 148 3.13 14.14 20.80
C SER A 148 2.46 13.38 19.67
N SER A 149 3.11 12.29 19.22
CA SER A 149 2.54 11.35 18.25
C SER A 149 1.27 10.68 18.78
N ALA A 150 1.22 10.36 20.08
CA ALA A 150 0.02 9.83 20.74
C ALA A 150 -1.16 10.82 20.67
N TRP A 151 -0.92 12.10 20.90
CA TRP A 151 -1.95 13.13 20.77
C TRP A 151 -2.44 13.25 19.32
N LEU A 152 -1.52 13.26 18.34
CA LEU A 152 -1.86 13.31 16.92
C LEU A 152 -2.78 12.13 16.53
N ARG A 153 -2.42 10.92 16.96
CA ARG A 153 -3.23 9.72 16.74
C ARG A 153 -4.64 9.89 17.31
N GLN A 154 -4.76 10.26 18.59
CA GLN A 154 -6.04 10.40 19.27
C GLN A 154 -6.94 11.49 18.67
N GLN A 155 -6.36 12.65 18.32
CA GLN A 155 -7.15 13.79 17.88
C GLN A 155 -7.52 13.72 16.40
N PHE A 156 -6.64 13.15 15.57
CA PHE A 156 -6.77 13.22 14.13
C PHE A 156 -6.79 11.87 13.42
N PHE A 157 -6.17 10.81 13.93
CA PHE A 157 -6.13 9.53 13.19
C PHE A 157 -7.26 8.59 13.61
N LEU A 158 -7.44 8.38 14.92
CA LEU A 158 -8.42 7.48 15.53
C LEU A 158 -9.83 8.07 15.48
N ARG A 159 -10.40 7.98 14.28
CA ARG A 159 -11.76 8.38 13.96
C ARG A 159 -12.35 7.48 12.90
N GLN A 160 -13.67 7.38 12.94
CA GLN A 160 -14.41 6.55 12.01
C GLN A 160 -14.28 7.08 10.58
N GLY A 161 -14.23 6.15 9.64
CA GLY A 161 -14.31 6.44 8.22
C GLY A 161 -15.31 5.53 7.54
N LYS A 162 -15.84 6.00 6.41
CA LYS A 162 -16.64 5.22 5.48
C LYS A 162 -15.96 5.22 4.13
N ILE A 163 -15.55 4.05 3.66
CA ILE A 163 -14.97 3.87 2.32
C ILE A 163 -16.08 3.41 1.38
N GLU A 164 -16.20 4.08 0.24
CA GLU A 164 -17.17 3.79 -0.81
C GLU A 164 -16.45 3.65 -2.15
N ARG A 165 -16.93 2.72 -2.99
CA ARG A 165 -16.55 2.65 -4.40
C ARG A 165 -17.45 3.59 -5.20
N VAL A 166 -16.84 4.49 -5.97
CA VAL A 166 -17.55 5.43 -6.86
C VAL A 166 -16.88 5.37 -8.22
N ASP A 167 -17.55 4.78 -9.22
CA ASP A 167 -16.96 4.45 -10.51
C ASP A 167 -15.60 3.72 -10.36
N GLU A 168 -14.55 4.29 -10.97
CA GLU A 168 -13.16 3.81 -10.92
C GLU A 168 -12.34 4.38 -9.75
N HIS A 169 -12.97 5.11 -8.83
CA HIS A 169 -12.31 5.76 -7.70
C HIS A 169 -12.83 5.29 -6.34
N TRP A 170 -12.11 5.71 -5.30
CA TRP A 170 -12.50 5.49 -3.91
C TRP A 170 -12.88 6.82 -3.28
N LYS A 171 -13.88 6.78 -2.40
CA LYS A 171 -14.23 7.90 -1.54
C LYS A 171 -14.11 7.48 -0.09
N LEU A 172 -13.33 8.23 0.70
CA LEU A 172 -13.25 8.12 2.14
C LEU A 172 -13.96 9.31 2.79
N SER A 173 -15.09 9.05 3.45
CA SER A 173 -15.76 10.03 4.29
C SER A 173 -15.29 9.84 5.73
N VAL A 174 -14.62 10.84 6.29
CA VAL A 174 -14.04 10.78 7.64
C VAL A 174 -14.94 11.53 8.62
N GLU A 175 -15.12 10.98 9.83
CA GLU A 175 -15.87 11.62 10.91
C GLU A 175 -15.39 13.07 11.15
N ARG A 176 -16.33 14.03 11.06
CA ARG A 176 -16.07 15.44 11.40
C ARG A 176 -15.97 15.65 12.89
N ARG A 177 -14.94 16.39 13.31
CA ARG A 177 -14.77 16.86 14.69
C ARG A 177 -14.46 18.36 14.73
N PRO A 178 -14.73 19.06 15.85
CA PRO A 178 -14.50 20.50 15.96
C PRO A 178 -13.05 20.92 15.64
N GLN A 179 -12.06 20.08 15.97
CA GLN A 179 -10.65 20.34 15.67
C GLN A 179 -10.29 20.29 14.18
N ASP A 180 -11.18 19.84 13.29
CA ASP A 180 -10.90 19.76 11.85
C ASP A 180 -10.67 21.13 11.20
N VAL A 181 -11.04 22.22 11.86
CA VAL A 181 -10.63 23.60 11.47
C VAL A 181 -9.10 23.75 11.37
N LEU A 182 -8.33 22.87 12.04
CA LEU A 182 -6.88 22.84 11.93
C LEU A 182 -6.38 22.18 10.64
N LEU A 183 -7.19 21.35 9.97
CA LEU A 183 -6.84 20.72 8.70
C LEU A 183 -6.67 21.78 7.59
N ASP A 184 -7.43 22.88 7.65
CA ASP A 184 -7.26 24.04 6.75
C ASP A 184 -5.90 24.75 6.92
N LYS A 185 -5.13 24.38 7.95
CA LYS A 185 -3.79 24.90 8.23
C LYS A 185 -2.67 23.91 7.88
N LEU A 186 -3.01 22.76 7.28
CA LEU A 186 -2.00 21.86 6.73
C LEU A 186 -1.28 22.53 5.55
N PRO A 187 0.05 22.36 5.42
CA PRO A 187 0.78 22.88 4.27
C PRO A 187 0.64 22.00 3.02
N TRP A 188 -0.11 20.89 3.10
CA TRP A 188 -0.46 20.02 1.96
C TRP A 188 -1.96 19.76 1.91
N GLY A 189 -2.45 19.35 0.73
CA GLY A 189 -3.84 18.97 0.54
C GLY A 189 -4.12 17.56 1.05
N VAL A 190 -5.32 17.35 1.62
CA VAL A 190 -5.80 16.04 2.09
C VAL A 190 -7.08 15.57 1.41
N GLY A 191 -7.63 16.34 0.45
CA GLY A 191 -8.92 16.04 -0.20
C GLY A 191 -8.84 15.10 -1.41
N LEU A 192 -7.67 14.97 -2.04
CA LEU A 192 -7.44 14.07 -3.17
C LEU A 192 -6.07 13.43 -3.04
N ILE A 193 -6.03 12.10 -3.03
CA ILE A 193 -4.82 11.33 -2.75
C ILE A 193 -4.59 10.32 -3.86
N HIS A 194 -3.33 10.26 -4.28
CA HIS A 194 -2.84 9.34 -5.29
C HIS A 194 -1.42 8.96 -4.94
N LEU A 195 -1.23 7.73 -4.48
CA LEU A 195 0.10 7.16 -4.22
C LEU A 195 0.58 6.43 -5.48
N PRO A 196 1.90 6.39 -5.75
CA PRO A 196 2.42 5.86 -7.02
C PRO A 196 2.05 4.40 -7.32
N TRP A 197 1.82 3.59 -6.29
CA TRP A 197 1.44 2.18 -6.38
C TRP A 197 -0.07 1.94 -6.28
N MET A 198 -0.88 2.98 -6.06
CA MET A 198 -2.34 2.82 -5.98
C MET A 198 -2.96 2.71 -7.38
N PRO A 199 -3.92 1.79 -7.60
CA PRO A 199 -4.58 1.63 -8.90
C PRO A 199 -5.57 2.76 -9.24
N GLY A 200 -5.93 3.62 -8.29
CA GLY A 200 -6.90 4.69 -8.49
C GLY A 200 -6.81 5.81 -7.45
N LEU A 201 -7.55 6.89 -7.69
CA LEU A 201 -7.62 8.05 -6.80
C LEU A 201 -8.48 7.77 -5.57
N LEU A 202 -8.10 8.38 -4.45
CA LEU A 202 -8.89 8.44 -3.24
C LEU A 202 -9.34 9.88 -2.98
N HIS A 203 -10.64 10.12 -3.09
CA HIS A 203 -11.26 11.36 -2.66
C HIS A 203 -11.56 11.30 -1.17
N VAL A 204 -11.11 12.30 -0.42
CA VAL A 204 -11.34 12.38 1.02
C VAL A 204 -12.25 13.55 1.32
N SER A 205 -13.29 13.30 2.11
CA SER A 205 -14.15 14.35 2.64
C SER A 205 -14.19 14.24 4.16
N TYR A 206 -13.89 15.35 4.82
CA TYR A 206 -14.27 15.61 6.21
C TYR A 206 -15.65 16.19 6.18
#